data_AF-A0A1W9LVN4-F1
#
_entry.id   AF-A0A1W9LVN4-F1
#
_cell.length_a   1.000
_cell.length_b   1.000
_cell.length_c   1.000
_cell.angle_alpha   90.00
_cell.angle_beta   90.00
_cell.angle_gamma   90.00
#
_symmetry.space_group_name_H-M   'P 1'
#
loop_
_entity.id
_entity.type
_entity.pdbx_description
1 polymer ?
#
loop_
_entity_poly.entity_id
_entity_poly.type
_entity_poly.pdbx_seq_one_letter_code
_entity_poly.pdbx_strand_id
1 'polypeptide(L)'
;MKNTIEQIVGRDGNFNMSQLADAVWPLIENRQTVAEAVRYLKTSLGSNYRKLTYSILRNTFLIELVKVPKIETTKFRVRWFNQLNDDPRYCSFKECLLLAQDLLAALPDWLTNPSHAECMSLSFSDGMIPYECPLDYVSRFTQQNRLHQRGNLIWFYDDLVLRTLKLRKYLTDEKTSPDPKFFRKLLSDKIKVKTYLTDRVLTGEHKTNREKRWETHPNSVHFAERRVCMAIEYALVTQICAFDGFPSASLNKLQEANILPQNLPTALCPITGDALSYEAFRDELLNPEHGKSDFQVGHLNPLKLGNGTESAGHISDNISWISANGNRIQGSLSLKNVRVLIQRISKNYDKHGWWPQAAD
;
A
#
# COMPACT_ATOMS: atom_id res chain seq x y z
N MET A 1 -2.56 32.16 -0.78
CA MET A 1 -2.70 30.70 -0.72
C MET A 1 -1.62 29.98 -1.54
N LYS A 2 -1.59 30.06 -2.88
CA LYS A 2 -0.55 29.39 -3.72
C LYS A 2 0.88 29.67 -3.22
N ASN A 3 1.27 30.94 -3.17
CA ASN A 3 2.61 31.35 -2.74
C ASN A 3 2.94 30.87 -1.31
N THR A 4 1.94 30.85 -0.42
CA THR A 4 2.09 30.34 0.96
C THR A 4 2.43 28.85 0.97
N ILE A 5 1.73 28.04 0.16
CA ILE A 5 2.02 26.60 0.04
C ILE A 5 3.44 26.41 -0.52
N GLU A 6 3.78 27.12 -1.59
CA GLU A 6 5.11 27.03 -2.22
C GLU A 6 6.23 27.40 -1.26
N GLN A 7 6.06 28.48 -0.48
CA GLN A 7 7.03 28.91 0.52
C GLN A 7 7.23 27.87 1.63
N ILE A 8 6.15 27.27 2.14
CA ILE A 8 6.24 26.27 3.22
C ILE A 8 6.86 24.96 2.71
N VAL A 9 6.44 24.49 1.53
CA VAL A 9 6.97 23.25 0.91
C VAL A 9 8.40 23.42 0.40
N GLY A 10 8.75 24.64 -0.04
CA GLY A 10 10.06 24.98 -0.59
C GLY A 10 11.19 25.08 0.43
N ARG A 11 10.88 25.25 1.73
CA ARG A 11 11.89 25.29 2.81
C ARG A 11 12.67 23.98 2.84
N ASP A 12 13.96 24.05 2.62
CA ASP A 12 14.83 22.87 2.69
C ASP A 12 14.88 22.30 4.11
N GLY A 13 14.79 20.96 4.21
CA GLY A 13 14.87 20.21 5.46
C GLY A 13 13.70 20.32 6.43
N ASN A 14 12.77 21.27 6.25
CA ASN A 14 11.86 21.71 7.32
C ASN A 14 10.36 21.66 6.97
N PHE A 15 9.93 20.80 6.05
CA PHE A 15 8.50 20.67 5.77
C PHE A 15 7.73 20.19 7.01
N ASN A 16 6.71 20.95 7.41
CA ASN A 16 5.84 20.63 8.53
C ASN A 16 4.37 20.75 8.10
N MET A 17 3.64 19.64 8.16
CA MET A 17 2.24 19.59 7.75
C MET A 17 1.32 20.45 8.64
N SER A 18 1.61 20.57 9.94
CA SER A 18 0.83 21.44 10.83
C SER A 18 0.96 22.89 10.41
N GLN A 19 2.19 23.37 10.19
CA GLN A 19 2.43 24.74 9.71
C GLN A 19 1.71 25.01 8.38
N LEU A 20 1.73 24.05 7.45
CA LEU A 20 0.99 24.16 6.20
C LEU A 20 -0.51 24.30 6.46
N ALA A 21 -1.08 23.41 7.29
CA ALA A 21 -2.50 23.42 7.58
C ALA A 21 -2.94 24.71 8.30
N ASP A 22 -2.17 25.19 9.27
CA ASP A 22 -2.50 26.42 10.01
C ASP A 22 -2.50 27.65 9.09
N ALA A 23 -1.56 27.71 8.14
CA ALA A 23 -1.46 28.84 7.21
C ALA A 23 -2.46 28.78 6.04
N VAL A 24 -2.87 27.58 5.61
CA VAL A 24 -3.59 27.38 4.34
C VAL A 24 -5.04 26.95 4.55
N TRP A 25 -5.30 26.10 5.54
CA TRP A 25 -6.63 25.53 5.74
C TRP A 25 -7.72 26.58 6.01
N PRO A 26 -7.50 27.63 6.83
CA PRO A 26 -8.50 28.69 7.03
C PRO A 26 -8.98 29.34 5.72
N LEU A 27 -8.11 29.41 4.70
CA LEU A 27 -8.44 29.98 3.40
C LEU A 27 -9.29 29.04 2.53
N ILE A 28 -9.28 27.73 2.81
CA ILE A 28 -10.13 26.74 2.15
C ILE A 28 -11.49 26.69 2.82
N GLU A 29 -11.53 26.58 4.16
CA GLU A 29 -12.80 26.40 4.87
C GLU A 29 -13.70 27.64 4.88
N ASN A 30 -13.14 28.84 4.75
CA ASN A 30 -13.92 30.08 4.64
C ASN A 30 -14.53 30.29 3.24
N ARG A 31 -14.37 29.34 2.31
CA ARG A 31 -14.99 29.44 0.98
C ARG A 31 -16.46 29.07 1.07
N GLN A 32 -17.30 29.93 0.50
CA GLN A 32 -18.76 29.76 0.50
C GLN A 32 -19.19 28.40 -0.08
N THR A 33 -18.48 27.88 -1.09
CA THR A 33 -18.80 26.61 -1.75
C THR A 33 -18.69 25.37 -0.87
N VAL A 34 -17.99 25.45 0.27
CA VAL A 34 -17.80 24.31 1.19
C VAL A 34 -18.14 24.64 2.64
N ALA A 35 -18.60 25.86 2.92
CA ALA A 35 -18.79 26.35 4.30
C ALA A 35 -19.78 25.48 5.10
N GLU A 36 -20.88 25.05 4.48
CA GLU A 36 -21.88 24.18 5.11
C GLU A 36 -21.31 22.77 5.38
N ALA A 37 -20.69 22.18 4.37
CA ALA A 37 -20.04 20.88 4.49
C ALA A 37 -18.97 20.90 5.60
N VAL A 38 -18.12 21.92 5.64
CA VAL A 38 -17.11 22.08 6.70
C VAL A 38 -17.73 22.20 8.08
N ARG A 39 -18.81 22.99 8.24
CA ARG A 39 -19.50 23.11 9.52
C ARG A 39 -19.98 21.76 10.02
N TYR A 40 -20.63 20.99 9.14
CA TYR A 40 -21.05 19.62 9.44
C TYR A 40 -19.85 18.73 9.83
N LEU A 41 -18.78 18.74 9.03
CA LEU A 41 -17.59 17.90 9.23
C LEU A 41 -16.83 18.20 10.52
N LYS A 42 -16.77 19.47 10.94
CA LYS A 42 -16.18 19.86 12.23
C LYS A 42 -16.95 19.22 13.39
N THR A 43 -18.28 19.24 13.32
CA THR A 43 -19.15 18.65 14.34
C THR A 43 -19.07 17.13 14.31
N SER A 44 -19.16 16.50 13.13
CA SER A 44 -19.24 15.04 13.02
C SER A 44 -17.91 14.33 13.28
N LEU A 45 -16.78 14.92 12.88
CA LEU A 45 -15.46 14.29 13.06
C LEU A 45 -14.77 14.71 14.36
N GLY A 46 -15.17 15.82 14.98
CA GLY A 46 -14.58 16.31 16.22
C GLY A 46 -13.06 16.44 16.14
N SER A 47 -12.33 15.76 17.03
CA SER A 47 -10.86 15.77 17.07
C SER A 47 -10.21 15.20 15.80
N ASN A 48 -10.90 14.33 15.05
CA ASN A 48 -10.40 13.79 13.79
C ASN A 48 -10.50 14.77 12.62
N TYR A 49 -11.22 15.90 12.76
CA TYR A 49 -11.30 16.91 11.69
C TYR A 49 -9.90 17.41 11.29
N ARG A 50 -8.96 17.54 12.23
CA ARG A 50 -7.57 17.92 11.92
C ARG A 50 -6.84 16.88 11.05
N LYS A 51 -7.13 15.59 11.23
CA LYS A 51 -6.57 14.53 10.37
C LYS A 51 -7.15 14.60 8.96
N LEU A 52 -8.43 14.95 8.83
CA LEU A 52 -9.05 15.23 7.54
C LEU A 52 -8.35 16.40 6.83
N THR A 53 -8.07 17.51 7.53
CA THR A 53 -7.41 18.67 6.90
C THR A 53 -6.02 18.29 6.35
N TYR A 54 -5.23 17.55 7.13
CA TYR A 54 -3.93 17.04 6.68
C TYR A 54 -4.07 16.11 5.48
N SER A 55 -5.07 15.22 5.51
CA SER A 55 -5.35 14.28 4.44
C SER A 55 -5.71 14.99 3.14
N ILE A 56 -6.61 15.97 3.18
CA ILE A 56 -6.98 16.73 1.99
C ILE A 56 -5.78 17.50 1.46
N LEU A 57 -5.06 18.25 2.32
CA LEU A 57 -3.88 19.00 1.89
C LEU A 57 -2.82 18.09 1.26
N ARG A 58 -2.54 16.95 1.89
CA ARG A 58 -1.56 15.97 1.44
C ARG A 58 -1.91 15.38 0.07
N ASN A 59 -3.17 15.00 -0.13
CA ASN A 59 -3.55 14.23 -1.32
C ASN A 59 -3.91 15.14 -2.50
N THR A 60 -4.35 16.39 -2.27
CA THR A 60 -4.76 17.32 -3.34
C THR A 60 -3.68 18.29 -3.78
N PHE A 61 -2.89 18.87 -2.87
CA PHE A 61 -1.90 19.89 -3.24
C PHE A 61 -0.47 19.35 -3.32
N LEU A 62 -0.20 18.24 -2.62
CA LEU A 62 1.15 17.73 -2.46
C LEU A 62 1.36 16.40 -3.19
N ILE A 63 2.62 16.13 -3.46
CA ILE A 63 3.16 14.88 -3.99
C ILE A 63 4.53 14.64 -3.35
N GLU A 64 4.89 13.38 -3.13
CA GLU A 64 6.21 12.99 -2.65
C GLU A 64 7.01 12.41 -3.81
N LEU A 65 7.95 13.21 -4.30
CA LEU A 65 8.76 12.82 -5.44
C LEU A 65 10.12 12.36 -4.97
N VAL A 66 10.64 11.31 -5.63
CA VAL A 66 12.04 10.92 -5.53
C VAL A 66 12.92 12.09 -5.97
N LYS A 67 13.97 12.39 -5.20
CA LYS A 67 14.95 13.40 -5.57
C LYS A 67 15.69 13.00 -6.84
N VAL A 68 15.53 13.77 -7.91
CA VAL A 68 16.32 13.64 -9.15
C VAL A 68 17.45 14.69 -9.13
N PRO A 69 18.67 14.38 -9.62
CA PRO A 69 19.09 13.15 -10.32
C PRO A 69 19.60 12.02 -9.42
N LYS A 70 19.91 12.27 -8.14
CA LYS A 70 20.62 11.31 -7.28
C LYS A 70 19.79 10.09 -6.83
N ILE A 71 18.46 10.16 -6.90
CA ILE A 71 17.50 9.09 -6.56
C ILE A 71 17.75 8.52 -5.15
N GLU A 72 17.77 9.39 -4.15
CA GLU A 72 18.13 9.02 -2.76
C GLU A 72 16.93 8.90 -1.82
N THR A 73 16.17 9.99 -1.66
CA THR A 73 15.02 10.08 -0.77
C THR A 73 13.84 10.77 -1.46
N THR A 74 12.65 10.61 -0.91
CA THR A 74 11.48 11.36 -1.33
C THR A 74 11.46 12.73 -0.64
N LYS A 75 10.89 13.75 -1.29
CA LYS A 75 10.61 15.05 -0.66
C LYS A 75 9.24 15.54 -1.11
N PHE A 76 8.53 16.16 -0.18
CA PHE A 76 7.31 16.90 -0.49
C PHE A 76 7.53 17.96 -1.55
N ARG A 77 6.65 17.98 -2.54
CA ARG A 77 6.53 18.99 -3.59
C ARG A 77 5.06 19.31 -3.80
N VAL A 78 4.81 20.45 -4.43
CA VAL A 78 3.48 20.82 -4.92
C VAL A 78 3.17 20.12 -6.24
N ARG A 79 1.88 19.89 -6.53
CA ARG A 79 1.43 19.23 -7.78
C ARG A 79 1.74 20.02 -9.05
N TRP A 80 1.97 21.34 -8.93
CA TRP A 80 2.36 22.21 -10.04
C TRP A 80 3.86 22.52 -10.05
N PHE A 81 4.68 21.62 -9.50
CA PHE A 81 6.13 21.78 -9.48
C PHE A 81 6.71 21.57 -10.89
N ASN A 82 7.67 22.41 -11.30
CA ASN A 82 8.17 22.44 -12.69
C ASN A 82 8.73 21.10 -13.20
N GLN A 83 9.23 20.21 -12.32
CA GLN A 83 9.69 18.86 -12.74
C GLN A 83 8.54 17.94 -13.19
N LEU A 84 7.29 18.32 -12.93
CA LEU A 84 6.10 17.62 -13.39
C LEU A 84 5.54 18.23 -14.68
N ASN A 85 6.21 19.19 -15.32
CA ASN A 85 5.75 19.64 -16.63
C ASN A 85 5.69 18.44 -17.59
N ASP A 86 4.57 18.32 -18.32
CA ASP A 86 4.25 17.18 -19.20
C ASP A 86 4.13 15.81 -18.49
N ASP A 87 4.09 15.78 -17.16
CA ASP A 87 3.84 14.58 -16.37
C ASP A 87 2.33 14.42 -16.06
N PRO A 88 1.74 13.22 -16.21
CA PRO A 88 0.34 12.95 -15.86
C PRO A 88 -0.05 13.31 -14.42
N ARG A 89 0.92 13.41 -13.50
CA ARG A 89 0.73 13.75 -12.09
C ARG A 89 0.66 15.25 -11.84
N TYR A 90 0.95 16.07 -12.85
CA TYR A 90 0.83 17.52 -12.78
C TYR A 90 -0.61 17.96 -12.58
N CYS A 91 -0.78 18.96 -11.72
CA CYS A 91 -2.05 19.65 -11.60
C CYS A 91 -1.84 21.09 -11.16
N SER A 92 -2.52 22.00 -11.84
CA SER A 92 -2.46 23.42 -11.52
C SER A 92 -3.02 23.70 -10.12
N PHE A 93 -2.51 24.74 -9.45
CA PHE A 93 -3.04 25.16 -8.15
C PHE A 93 -4.56 25.37 -8.16
N LYS A 94 -5.10 25.98 -9.24
CA LYS A 94 -6.53 26.25 -9.38
C LYS A 94 -7.34 24.95 -9.38
N GLU A 95 -6.86 23.93 -10.08
CA GLU A 95 -7.54 22.65 -10.17
C GLU A 95 -7.38 21.82 -8.88
N CYS A 96 -6.21 21.83 -8.24
CA CYS A 96 -6.03 21.24 -6.89
C CYS A 96 -7.01 21.82 -5.87
N LEU A 97 -7.27 23.13 -5.96
CA LEU A 97 -8.23 23.80 -5.08
C LEU A 97 -9.69 23.38 -5.38
N LEU A 98 -10.04 23.17 -6.64
CA LEU A 98 -11.37 22.62 -7.02
C LEU A 98 -11.51 21.18 -6.54
N LEU A 99 -10.48 20.36 -6.70
CA LEU A 99 -10.43 18.99 -6.16
C LEU A 99 -10.68 18.97 -4.64
N ALA A 100 -9.99 19.83 -3.88
CA ALA A 100 -10.20 19.92 -2.44
C ALA A 100 -11.64 20.33 -2.09
N GLN A 101 -12.26 21.22 -2.88
CA GLN A 101 -13.65 21.61 -2.68
C GLN A 101 -14.63 20.49 -3.00
N ASP A 102 -14.43 19.78 -4.12
CA ASP A 102 -15.26 18.64 -4.51
C ASP A 102 -15.21 17.53 -3.44
N LEU A 103 -14.02 17.22 -2.92
CA LEU A 103 -13.85 16.25 -1.83
C LEU A 103 -14.56 16.70 -0.54
N LEU A 104 -14.44 17.97 -0.16
CA LEU A 104 -15.14 18.50 1.02
C LEU A 104 -16.65 18.47 0.86
N ALA A 105 -17.16 18.86 -0.32
CA ALA A 105 -18.59 18.91 -0.60
C ALA A 105 -19.22 17.51 -0.62
N ALA A 106 -18.52 16.51 -1.14
CA ALA A 106 -19.04 15.14 -1.23
C ALA A 106 -18.95 14.35 0.09
N LEU A 107 -18.09 14.75 1.02
CA LEU A 107 -17.81 13.96 2.22
C LEU A 107 -19.00 13.79 3.19
N PRO A 108 -19.82 14.82 3.49
CA PRO A 108 -20.99 14.66 4.36
C PRO A 108 -21.92 13.53 3.91
N ASP A 109 -22.31 13.54 2.63
CA ASP A 109 -23.17 12.51 2.06
C ASP A 109 -22.49 11.14 2.08
N TRP A 110 -21.19 11.09 1.75
CA TRP A 110 -20.42 9.85 1.79
C TRP A 110 -20.36 9.22 3.20
N LEU A 111 -20.31 10.05 4.25
CA LEU A 111 -20.31 9.63 5.66
C LEU A 111 -21.68 9.18 6.19
N THR A 112 -22.77 9.38 5.45
CA THR A 112 -24.10 8.88 5.86
C THR A 112 -24.16 7.36 5.89
N ASN A 113 -23.31 6.67 5.12
CA ASN A 113 -23.17 5.23 5.19
C ASN A 113 -22.28 4.84 6.39
N PRO A 114 -22.77 4.02 7.34
CA PRO A 114 -22.01 3.63 8.53
C PRO A 114 -20.68 2.94 8.23
N SER A 115 -20.62 2.10 7.19
CA SER A 115 -19.39 1.39 6.82
C SER A 115 -18.33 2.35 6.27
N HIS A 116 -18.75 3.41 5.59
CA HIS A 116 -17.86 4.47 5.11
C HIS A 116 -17.32 5.29 6.29
N ALA A 117 -18.18 5.65 7.23
CA ALA A 117 -17.79 6.36 8.46
C ALA A 117 -16.80 5.53 9.28
N GLU A 118 -17.05 4.22 9.41
CA GLU A 118 -16.12 3.29 10.07
C GLU A 118 -14.79 3.21 9.33
N CYS A 119 -14.80 3.08 8.00
CA CYS A 119 -13.58 3.07 7.17
C CYS A 119 -12.75 4.34 7.36
N MET A 120 -13.38 5.52 7.41
CA MET A 120 -12.70 6.79 7.68
C MET A 120 -12.08 6.81 9.08
N SER A 121 -12.87 6.42 10.09
CA SER A 121 -12.42 6.38 11.48
C SER A 121 -11.19 5.49 11.65
N LEU A 122 -11.25 4.26 11.13
CA LEU A 122 -10.13 3.32 11.17
C LEU A 122 -8.91 3.81 10.36
N SER A 123 -9.11 4.46 9.22
CA SER A 123 -7.99 5.06 8.47
C SER A 123 -7.24 6.10 9.29
N PHE A 124 -7.96 6.84 10.16
CA PHE A 124 -7.40 7.87 11.01
C PHE A 124 -6.78 7.35 12.31
N SER A 125 -7.26 6.24 12.88
CA SER A 125 -6.70 5.64 14.10
C SER A 125 -5.62 4.62 13.81
N ASP A 126 -5.74 3.87 12.71
CA ASP A 126 -4.96 2.68 12.40
C ASP A 126 -4.26 2.80 11.04
N GLY A 127 -3.93 4.01 10.59
CA GLY A 127 -3.20 4.24 9.32
C GLY A 127 -1.78 3.64 9.33
N MET A 128 -1.42 2.94 8.25
CA MET A 128 -0.10 2.39 7.94
C MET A 128 0.88 3.46 7.42
N ILE A 129 0.36 4.43 6.67
CA ILE A 129 1.15 5.50 6.06
C ILE A 129 0.76 6.87 6.63
N PRO A 130 1.67 7.85 6.64
CA PRO A 130 1.32 9.21 7.02
C PRO A 130 0.20 9.78 6.15
N TYR A 131 -0.81 10.34 6.82
CA TYR A 131 -2.00 10.95 6.23
C TYR A 131 -2.86 9.98 5.41
N GLU A 132 -2.93 8.74 5.88
CA GLU A 132 -3.86 7.74 5.34
C GLU A 132 -5.31 8.18 5.51
N CYS A 133 -6.08 7.97 4.46
CA CYS A 133 -7.48 8.29 4.34
C CYS A 133 -8.05 7.48 3.16
N PRO A 134 -9.37 7.28 3.10
CA PRO A 134 -10.04 6.56 2.02
C PRO A 134 -10.15 7.41 0.75
N LEU A 135 -9.01 7.91 0.25
CA LEU A 135 -8.86 8.60 -1.02
C LEU A 135 -8.05 7.75 -1.99
N ASP A 136 -8.53 7.64 -3.22
CA ASP A 136 -7.82 6.94 -4.28
C ASP A 136 -8.15 7.51 -5.66
N TYR A 137 -7.37 7.10 -6.67
CA TYR A 137 -7.67 7.44 -8.05
C TYR A 137 -8.72 6.51 -8.66
N VAL A 138 -9.65 7.05 -9.44
CA VAL A 138 -10.66 6.25 -10.15
C VAL A 138 -10.00 5.38 -11.21
N SER A 139 -9.14 5.98 -12.04
CA SER A 139 -8.41 5.27 -13.09
C SER A 139 -6.95 5.74 -13.14
N ARG A 140 -6.04 4.77 -13.31
CA ARG A 140 -4.63 5.00 -13.67
C ARG A 140 -4.49 5.75 -15.00
N PHE A 141 -5.31 5.39 -16.00
CA PHE A 141 -5.26 5.95 -17.35
C PHE A 141 -6.59 6.64 -17.66
N THR A 142 -6.57 7.96 -17.67
CA THR A 142 -7.72 8.78 -18.03
C THR A 142 -7.69 9.15 -19.50
N GLN A 143 -8.82 9.59 -20.05
CA GLN A 143 -8.90 10.01 -21.46
C GLN A 143 -7.94 11.16 -21.79
N GLN A 144 -7.66 12.03 -20.82
CA GLN A 144 -6.74 13.17 -20.97
C GLN A 144 -5.29 12.80 -20.62
N ASN A 145 -5.00 11.54 -20.32
CA ASN A 145 -3.70 11.06 -19.84
C ASN A 145 -3.19 11.85 -18.61
N ARG A 146 -4.11 12.26 -17.74
CA ARG A 146 -3.82 12.96 -16.48
C ARG A 146 -4.32 12.14 -15.30
N LEU A 147 -3.41 11.76 -14.42
CA LEU A 147 -3.73 11.04 -13.19
C LEU A 147 -4.35 12.00 -12.17
N HIS A 148 -3.71 13.14 -11.90
CA HIS A 148 -4.19 14.08 -10.88
C HIS A 148 -5.04 15.18 -11.51
N GLN A 149 -6.32 14.91 -11.67
CA GLN A 149 -7.29 15.83 -12.26
C GLN A 149 -8.66 15.73 -11.60
N ARG A 150 -9.50 16.75 -11.81
CA ARG A 150 -10.87 16.78 -11.32
C ARG A 150 -11.64 15.51 -11.73
N GLY A 151 -12.38 14.93 -10.80
CA GLY A 151 -13.15 13.70 -11.03
C GLY A 151 -12.34 12.40 -10.99
N ASN A 152 -11.00 12.45 -11.00
CA ASN A 152 -10.18 11.24 -10.90
C ASN A 152 -9.67 10.96 -9.48
N LEU A 153 -9.77 11.89 -8.53
CA LEU A 153 -9.46 11.66 -7.11
C LEU A 153 -10.75 11.72 -6.30
N ILE A 154 -11.12 10.62 -5.63
CA ILE A 154 -12.42 10.48 -4.97
C ILE A 154 -12.29 9.87 -3.57
N TRP A 155 -13.33 10.04 -2.75
CA TRP A 155 -13.57 9.16 -1.61
C TRP A 155 -13.92 7.77 -2.11
N PHE A 156 -13.20 6.77 -1.61
CA PHE A 156 -13.33 5.39 -2.05
C PHE A 156 -13.69 4.50 -0.87
N TYR A 157 -14.63 3.59 -1.09
CA TYR A 157 -14.97 2.53 -0.16
C TYR A 157 -15.01 1.20 -0.91
N ASP A 158 -14.53 0.17 -0.23
CA ASP A 158 -14.69 -1.22 -0.61
C ASP A 158 -14.67 -2.08 0.67
N ASP A 159 -15.39 -3.19 0.66
CA ASP A 159 -15.48 -4.08 1.82
C ASP A 159 -14.10 -4.67 2.18
N LEU A 160 -13.26 -4.93 1.18
CA LEU A 160 -11.90 -5.43 1.41
C LEU A 160 -11.04 -4.38 2.12
N VAL A 161 -11.17 -3.10 1.76
CA VAL A 161 -10.47 -1.99 2.43
C VAL A 161 -10.89 -1.92 3.89
N LEU A 162 -12.20 -1.99 4.19
CA LEU A 162 -12.69 -1.99 5.57
C LEU A 162 -12.17 -3.21 6.35
N ARG A 163 -12.22 -4.42 5.76
CA ARG A 163 -11.69 -5.65 6.38
C ARG A 163 -10.19 -5.55 6.65
N THR A 164 -9.42 -4.94 5.75
CA THR A 164 -7.98 -4.71 5.92
C THR A 164 -7.71 -3.85 7.15
N LEU A 165 -8.44 -2.74 7.30
CA LEU A 165 -8.30 -1.84 8.44
C LEU A 165 -8.72 -2.51 9.76
N LYS A 166 -9.81 -3.29 9.75
CA LYS A 166 -10.25 -4.07 10.91
C LYS A 166 -9.22 -5.13 11.32
N LEU A 167 -8.65 -5.84 10.35
CA LEU A 167 -7.59 -6.82 10.59
C LEU A 167 -6.36 -6.16 11.21
N ARG A 168 -5.94 -5.02 10.66
CA ARG A 168 -4.81 -4.23 11.18
C ARG A 168 -5.05 -3.80 12.63
N LYS A 169 -6.22 -3.25 12.94
CA LYS A 169 -6.60 -2.86 14.31
C LYS A 169 -6.55 -4.06 15.25
N TYR A 170 -7.20 -5.17 14.88
CA TYR A 170 -7.25 -6.38 15.71
C TYR A 170 -5.85 -6.92 16.04
N LEU A 171 -4.97 -6.98 15.03
CA LEU A 171 -3.63 -7.54 15.16
C LEU A 171 -2.64 -6.60 15.85
N THR A 172 -2.95 -5.32 16.02
CA THR A 172 -2.04 -4.35 16.66
C THR A 172 -2.52 -3.83 18.01
N ASP A 173 -3.77 -4.11 18.38
CA ASP A 173 -4.32 -3.79 19.69
C ASP A 173 -3.83 -4.79 20.77
N GLU A 174 -3.38 -4.28 21.92
CA GLU A 174 -2.86 -5.07 23.05
C GLU A 174 -3.88 -6.04 23.63
N LYS A 175 -5.18 -5.75 23.51
CA LYS A 175 -6.26 -6.54 24.11
C LYS A 175 -6.73 -7.68 23.22
N THR A 176 -6.55 -7.57 21.90
CA THR A 176 -7.10 -8.54 20.94
C THR A 176 -6.03 -9.31 20.20
N SER A 177 -4.85 -8.73 20.00
CA SER A 177 -3.81 -9.37 19.20
C SER A 177 -3.20 -10.58 19.91
N PRO A 178 -2.89 -11.66 19.18
CA PRO A 178 -2.09 -12.75 19.72
C PRO A 178 -0.63 -12.35 19.96
N ASP A 179 -0.10 -11.38 19.22
CA ASP A 179 1.26 -10.85 19.38
C ASP A 179 1.35 -9.42 18.80
N PRO A 180 0.92 -8.39 19.56
CA PRO A 180 0.85 -7.02 19.05
C PRO A 180 2.23 -6.46 18.70
N LYS A 181 3.29 -6.89 19.39
CA LYS A 181 4.67 -6.46 19.12
C LYS A 181 5.15 -6.99 17.76
N PHE A 182 4.93 -8.28 17.49
CA PHE A 182 5.25 -8.89 16.20
C PHE A 182 4.49 -8.17 15.06
N PHE A 183 3.18 -8.02 15.18
CA PHE A 183 2.36 -7.46 14.11
C PHE A 183 2.67 -5.98 13.84
N ARG A 184 2.91 -5.15 14.85
CA ARG A 184 3.34 -3.76 14.63
C ARG A 184 4.65 -3.70 13.84
N LYS A 185 5.63 -4.55 14.19
CA LYS A 185 6.91 -4.63 13.48
C LYS A 185 6.76 -5.17 12.05
N LEU A 186 5.96 -6.21 11.87
CA LEU A 186 5.67 -6.82 10.57
C LEU A 186 5.06 -5.79 9.62
N LEU A 187 4.05 -5.07 10.12
CA LEU A 187 3.34 -4.05 9.37
C LEU A 187 4.28 -2.90 9.00
N SER A 188 5.09 -2.40 9.95
CA SER A 188 5.99 -1.27 9.72
C SER A 188 7.17 -1.59 8.78
N ASP A 189 7.75 -2.78 8.92
CA ASP A 189 9.07 -3.10 8.35
C ASP A 189 8.97 -3.91 7.06
N LYS A 190 7.99 -4.84 6.97
CA LYS A 190 7.82 -5.70 5.78
C LYS A 190 6.60 -5.30 4.96
N ILE A 191 5.39 -5.33 5.52
CA ILE A 191 4.15 -5.09 4.76
C ILE A 191 4.17 -3.70 4.14
N LYS A 192 4.33 -2.63 4.95
CA LYS A 192 4.34 -1.25 4.46
C LYS A 192 5.29 -1.05 3.27
N VAL A 193 6.50 -1.59 3.38
CA VAL A 193 7.56 -1.45 2.37
C VAL A 193 7.23 -2.21 1.10
N LYS A 194 6.63 -3.39 1.21
CA LYS A 194 6.36 -4.26 0.05
C LYS A 194 5.07 -3.89 -0.67
N THR A 195 4.06 -3.39 0.05
CA THR A 195 2.74 -3.10 -0.51
C THR A 195 2.60 -1.65 -0.93
N TYR A 196 2.97 -0.67 -0.09
CA TYR A 196 2.70 0.75 -0.38
C TYR A 196 3.85 1.48 -1.05
N LEU A 197 5.08 0.98 -0.92
CA LEU A 197 6.26 1.63 -1.46
C LEU A 197 6.80 0.91 -2.70
N THR A 198 7.34 1.67 -3.64
CA THR A 198 8.03 1.12 -4.80
C THR A 198 9.34 0.45 -4.39
N ASP A 199 9.84 -0.46 -5.24
CA ASP A 199 11.21 -0.94 -5.11
C ASP A 199 12.22 0.12 -5.55
N ARG A 200 13.48 -0.12 -5.22
CA ARG A 200 14.58 0.72 -5.69
C ARG A 200 14.95 0.29 -7.10
N VAL A 201 14.64 1.14 -8.08
CA VAL A 201 14.93 0.93 -9.49
C VAL A 201 15.74 2.12 -10.00
N LEU A 202 17.04 1.90 -10.22
CA LEU A 202 17.99 2.95 -10.62
C LEU A 202 18.17 3.05 -12.15
N THR A 203 17.60 2.11 -12.89
CA THR A 203 17.72 1.98 -14.35
C THR A 203 16.34 1.96 -15.02
N GLY A 204 16.29 2.26 -16.32
CA GLY A 204 15.03 2.41 -17.07
C GLY A 204 14.46 3.84 -17.02
N GLU A 205 13.33 4.02 -17.70
CA GLU A 205 12.68 5.32 -17.91
C GLU A 205 12.04 5.87 -16.63
N HIS A 206 11.30 5.02 -15.90
CA HIS A 206 10.60 5.40 -14.67
C HIS A 206 11.33 4.85 -13.45
N LYS A 207 12.43 5.50 -13.09
CA LYS A 207 13.22 5.16 -11.90
C LYS A 207 12.43 5.45 -10.63
N THR A 208 12.57 4.58 -9.63
CA THR A 208 11.83 4.68 -8.38
C THR A 208 12.74 4.42 -7.19
N ASN A 209 12.43 5.03 -6.04
CA ASN A 209 13.09 4.72 -4.78
C ASN A 209 12.14 4.97 -3.61
N ARG A 210 11.46 3.91 -3.19
CA ARG A 210 10.65 3.88 -1.95
C ARG A 210 9.60 5.00 -1.89
N GLU A 211 9.14 5.48 -3.04
CA GLU A 211 7.99 6.39 -3.12
C GLU A 211 6.69 5.62 -3.00
N LYS A 212 5.60 6.31 -2.65
CA LYS A 212 4.26 5.71 -2.61
C LYS A 212 3.86 5.26 -4.01
N ARG A 213 3.31 4.05 -4.16
CA ARG A 213 3.00 3.46 -5.47
C ARG A 213 2.00 4.27 -6.32
N TRP A 214 1.02 4.92 -5.69
CA TRP A 214 0.08 5.80 -6.40
C TRP A 214 0.65 7.19 -6.69
N GLU A 215 1.90 7.47 -6.31
CA GLU A 215 2.59 8.74 -6.58
C GLU A 215 3.73 8.59 -7.58
N THR A 216 4.12 7.36 -7.93
CA THR A 216 5.06 7.14 -9.04
C THR A 216 4.41 7.42 -10.39
N HIS A 217 5.23 7.50 -11.44
CA HIS A 217 4.73 7.77 -12.79
C HIS A 217 3.73 6.67 -13.21
N PRO A 218 2.56 7.00 -13.77
CA PRO A 218 1.54 6.00 -14.06
C PRO A 218 1.93 5.02 -15.17
N ASN A 219 3.01 5.24 -15.92
CA ASN A 219 3.54 4.19 -16.82
C ASN A 219 4.56 3.26 -16.13
N SER A 220 4.91 3.50 -14.87
CA SER A 220 5.79 2.61 -14.11
C SER A 220 5.12 1.26 -13.84
N VAL A 221 5.89 0.17 -13.94
CA VAL A 221 5.45 -1.17 -13.51
C VAL A 221 5.23 -1.26 -11.99
N HIS A 222 5.74 -0.28 -11.23
CA HIS A 222 5.56 -0.19 -9.79
C HIS A 222 4.32 0.62 -9.38
N PHE A 223 3.65 1.29 -10.32
CA PHE A 223 2.41 2.01 -10.04
C PHE A 223 1.32 1.05 -9.61
N ALA A 224 0.59 1.42 -8.56
CA ALA A 224 -0.62 0.76 -8.11
C ALA A 224 -1.51 1.77 -7.38
N GLU A 225 -2.82 1.68 -7.60
CA GLU A 225 -3.82 2.41 -6.82
C GLU A 225 -3.75 2.02 -5.33
N ARG A 226 -4.19 2.91 -4.44
CA ARG A 226 -4.11 2.66 -2.99
C ARG A 226 -4.94 1.45 -2.58
N ARG A 227 -6.14 1.27 -3.13
CA ARG A 227 -7.01 0.12 -2.88
C ARG A 227 -6.36 -1.21 -3.27
N VAL A 228 -5.58 -1.21 -4.36
CA VAL A 228 -4.81 -2.38 -4.78
C VAL A 228 -3.71 -2.68 -3.76
N CYS A 229 -3.03 -1.65 -3.25
CA CYS A 229 -2.02 -1.82 -2.19
C CYS A 229 -2.65 -2.38 -0.90
N MET A 230 -3.86 -1.96 -0.54
CA MET A 230 -4.60 -2.49 0.62
C MET A 230 -5.05 -3.94 0.39
N ALA A 231 -5.50 -4.29 -0.80
CA ALA A 231 -5.83 -5.67 -1.17
C ALA A 231 -4.60 -6.61 -1.03
N ILE A 232 -3.42 -6.13 -1.43
CA ILE A 232 -2.15 -6.86 -1.27
C ILE A 232 -1.79 -7.00 0.21
N GLU A 233 -1.94 -5.94 1.02
CA GLU A 233 -1.78 -6.04 2.47
C GLU A 233 -2.69 -7.13 3.05
N TYR A 234 -3.97 -7.08 2.71
CA TYR A 234 -4.94 -8.06 3.18
C TYR A 234 -4.52 -9.49 2.81
N ALA A 235 -4.15 -9.72 1.55
CA ALA A 235 -3.69 -11.02 1.08
C ALA A 235 -2.47 -11.53 1.87
N LEU A 236 -1.45 -10.68 2.06
CA LEU A 236 -0.22 -11.06 2.76
C LEU A 236 -0.44 -11.28 4.26
N VAL A 237 -1.26 -10.47 4.92
CA VAL A 237 -1.55 -10.62 6.35
C VAL A 237 -2.46 -11.83 6.58
N THR A 238 -3.43 -12.06 5.69
CA THR A 238 -4.28 -13.26 5.72
C THR A 238 -3.46 -14.54 5.56
N GLN A 239 -2.46 -14.55 4.66
CA GLN A 239 -1.53 -15.68 4.55
C GLN A 239 -0.80 -15.96 5.86
N ILE A 240 -0.36 -14.93 6.60
CA ILE A 240 0.32 -15.12 7.90
C ILE A 240 -0.62 -15.70 8.95
N CYS A 241 -1.88 -15.26 8.97
CA CYS A 241 -2.90 -15.88 9.82
C CYS A 241 -3.19 -17.34 9.45
N ALA A 242 -2.74 -17.79 8.27
CA ALA A 242 -2.80 -19.14 7.79
C ALA A 242 -1.46 -19.90 7.89
N PHE A 243 -0.41 -19.29 8.45
CA PHE A 243 0.85 -20.00 8.67
C PHE A 243 0.64 -21.11 9.69
N ASP A 244 1.41 -22.18 9.54
CA ASP A 244 1.42 -23.28 10.48
C ASP A 244 1.83 -22.79 11.87
N GLY A 245 1.04 -23.15 12.89
CA GLY A 245 1.22 -22.68 14.26
C GLY A 245 0.64 -21.29 14.58
N PHE A 246 -0.10 -20.62 13.68
CA PHE A 246 -0.81 -19.39 14.03
C PHE A 246 -1.88 -19.65 15.12
N PRO A 247 -2.05 -18.79 16.14
CA PRO A 247 -2.98 -19.04 17.24
C PRO A 247 -4.44 -19.21 16.80
N SER A 248 -4.97 -20.43 16.93
CA SER A 248 -6.32 -20.83 16.49
C SER A 248 -7.43 -19.98 17.12
N ALA A 249 -7.30 -19.60 18.40
CA ALA A 249 -8.27 -18.75 19.07
C ALA A 249 -8.40 -17.36 18.40
N SER A 250 -7.30 -16.80 17.88
CA SER A 250 -7.33 -15.53 17.15
C SER A 250 -7.89 -15.70 15.74
N LEU A 251 -7.54 -16.81 15.07
CA LEU A 251 -8.09 -17.16 13.77
C LEU A 251 -9.62 -17.27 13.83
N ASN A 252 -10.14 -18.05 14.79
CA ASN A 252 -11.59 -18.25 14.97
C ASN A 252 -12.31 -16.93 15.21
N LYS A 253 -11.81 -16.07 16.12
CA LYS A 253 -12.41 -14.75 16.37
C LYS A 253 -12.45 -13.86 15.13
N LEU A 254 -11.38 -13.85 14.34
CA LEU A 254 -11.30 -13.08 13.10
C LEU A 254 -12.26 -13.63 12.02
N GLN A 255 -12.48 -14.95 11.98
CA GLN A 255 -13.44 -15.59 11.08
C GLN A 255 -14.89 -15.34 11.53
N GLU A 256 -15.19 -15.48 12.82
CA GLU A 256 -16.50 -15.16 13.41
C GLU A 256 -16.89 -13.70 13.14
N ALA A 257 -15.93 -12.77 13.18
CA ALA A 257 -16.13 -11.37 12.85
C ALA A 257 -16.19 -11.08 11.33
N ASN A 258 -16.13 -12.09 10.46
CA ASN A 258 -16.04 -11.98 9.00
C ASN A 258 -14.86 -11.12 8.51
N ILE A 259 -13.81 -10.97 9.33
CA ILE A 259 -12.59 -10.26 8.94
C ILE A 259 -11.73 -11.18 8.09
N LEU A 260 -11.56 -12.45 8.46
CA LEU A 260 -10.88 -13.48 7.66
C LEU A 260 -11.88 -14.42 6.96
N PRO A 261 -11.49 -15.09 5.86
CA PRO A 261 -12.33 -16.10 5.20
C PRO A 261 -12.60 -17.30 6.12
N GLN A 262 -13.81 -17.89 6.04
CA GLN A 262 -14.18 -19.07 6.83
C GLN A 262 -13.33 -20.30 6.49
N ASN A 263 -13.01 -20.48 5.20
CA ASN A 263 -12.06 -21.49 4.75
C ASN A 263 -10.72 -20.81 4.47
N LEU A 264 -9.74 -21.09 5.33
CA LEU A 264 -8.39 -20.55 5.21
C LEU A 264 -7.38 -21.70 5.36
N PRO A 265 -6.96 -22.32 4.24
CA PRO A 265 -6.02 -23.44 4.29
C PRO A 265 -4.63 -22.97 4.71
N THR A 266 -3.83 -23.87 5.27
CA THR A 266 -2.44 -23.59 5.64
C THR A 266 -1.66 -22.98 4.47
N ALA A 267 -1.02 -21.84 4.70
CA ALA A 267 -0.23 -21.18 3.68
C ALA A 267 1.04 -21.99 3.38
N LEU A 268 1.22 -22.29 2.09
CA LEU A 268 2.38 -22.99 1.59
C LEU A 268 3.26 -22.04 0.79
N CYS A 269 4.57 -22.29 0.77
CA CYS A 269 5.44 -21.66 -0.20
C CYS A 269 4.99 -22.11 -1.61
N PRO A 270 4.65 -21.20 -2.53
CA PRO A 270 4.13 -21.56 -3.85
C PRO A 270 5.15 -22.26 -4.75
N ILE A 271 6.43 -22.21 -4.38
CA ILE A 271 7.55 -22.78 -5.12
C ILE A 271 7.95 -24.16 -4.58
N THR A 272 8.16 -24.27 -3.26
CA THR A 272 8.63 -25.53 -2.64
C THR A 272 7.50 -26.44 -2.20
N GLY A 273 6.31 -25.88 -1.92
CA GLY A 273 5.17 -26.61 -1.37
C GLY A 273 5.22 -26.78 0.16
N ASP A 274 6.31 -26.32 0.81
CA ASP A 274 6.45 -26.44 2.26
C ASP A 274 5.48 -25.50 2.98
N ALA A 275 4.96 -25.95 4.13
CA ALA A 275 4.21 -25.09 5.03
C ALA A 275 5.09 -23.97 5.59
N LEU A 276 4.54 -22.75 5.62
CA LEU A 276 5.20 -21.60 6.20
C LEU A 276 4.89 -21.55 7.70
N SER A 277 5.93 -21.54 8.55
CA SER A 277 5.78 -21.56 10.00
C SER A 277 5.62 -20.16 10.58
N TYR A 278 4.59 -19.96 11.42
CA TYR A 278 4.35 -18.71 12.14
C TYR A 278 5.48 -18.43 13.14
N GLU A 279 5.87 -19.43 13.93
CA GLU A 279 6.89 -19.25 14.98
C GLU A 279 8.26 -18.94 14.37
N ALA A 280 8.68 -19.66 13.32
CA ALA A 280 9.93 -19.37 12.64
C ALA A 280 9.94 -17.95 12.05
N PHE A 281 8.81 -17.48 11.50
CA PHE A 281 8.74 -16.13 10.96
C PHE A 281 8.74 -15.06 12.06
N ARG A 282 8.03 -15.31 13.15
CA ARG A 282 8.01 -14.48 14.35
C ARG A 282 9.41 -14.29 14.92
N ASP A 283 10.14 -15.38 15.08
CA ASP A 283 11.50 -15.37 15.61
C ASP A 283 12.47 -14.64 14.69
N GLU A 284 12.46 -14.90 13.37
CA GLU A 284 13.28 -14.15 12.40
C GLU A 284 13.01 -12.65 12.50
N LEU A 285 11.73 -12.26 12.56
CA LEU A 285 11.38 -10.84 12.52
C LEU A 285 11.77 -10.12 13.82
N LEU A 286 11.59 -10.76 14.98
CA LEU A 286 11.93 -10.17 16.27
C LEU A 286 13.43 -10.23 16.58
N ASN A 287 14.14 -11.21 16.04
CA ASN A 287 15.57 -11.43 16.23
C ASN A 287 16.30 -11.53 14.87
N PRO A 288 16.36 -10.43 14.11
CA PRO A 288 16.86 -10.48 12.73
C PRO A 288 18.37 -10.73 12.67
N GLU A 289 18.76 -11.73 11.88
CA GLU A 289 20.15 -11.89 11.44
C GLU A 289 20.42 -11.00 10.23
N HIS A 290 21.44 -10.14 10.32
CA HIS A 290 21.74 -9.20 9.25
C HIS A 290 22.05 -9.90 7.94
N GLY A 291 21.32 -9.54 6.87
CA GLY A 291 21.56 -10.03 5.50
C GLY A 291 20.88 -11.36 5.17
N LYS A 292 20.09 -11.93 6.09
CA LYS A 292 19.32 -13.15 5.87
C LYS A 292 17.82 -12.89 6.03
N SER A 293 17.01 -13.54 5.21
CA SER A 293 15.56 -13.59 5.40
C SER A 293 15.03 -14.88 4.79
N ASP A 294 14.49 -15.72 5.65
CA ASP A 294 13.87 -17.01 5.33
C ASP A 294 12.43 -16.83 4.82
N PHE A 295 11.81 -15.66 5.07
CA PHE A 295 10.49 -15.29 4.57
C PHE A 295 10.52 -14.02 3.71
N GLN A 296 10.23 -14.19 2.42
CA GLN A 296 10.25 -13.11 1.44
C GLN A 296 8.87 -12.87 0.83
N VAL A 297 8.55 -11.60 0.57
CA VAL A 297 7.39 -11.25 -0.25
C VAL A 297 7.87 -11.17 -1.70
N GLY A 298 7.34 -12.05 -2.54
CA GLY A 298 7.69 -12.14 -3.95
C GLY A 298 6.46 -12.10 -4.87
N HIS A 299 6.69 -11.76 -6.13
CA HIS A 299 5.68 -11.82 -7.17
C HIS A 299 5.68 -13.19 -7.84
N LEU A 300 4.51 -13.82 -8.01
CA LEU A 300 4.41 -15.14 -8.65
C LEU A 300 4.78 -15.09 -10.14
N ASN A 301 4.46 -13.97 -10.78
CA ASN A 301 4.83 -13.61 -12.13
C ASN A 301 5.60 -12.27 -12.08
N PRO A 302 6.81 -12.20 -12.68
CA PRO A 302 7.61 -10.98 -12.67
C PRO A 302 6.88 -9.74 -13.19
N LEU A 303 7.04 -8.61 -12.50
CA LEU A 303 6.44 -7.32 -12.86
C LEU A 303 6.80 -6.83 -14.27
N LYS A 304 7.98 -7.20 -14.77
CA LYS A 304 8.52 -6.72 -16.06
C LYS A 304 8.09 -7.54 -17.27
N LEU A 305 7.34 -8.64 -17.08
CA LEU A 305 6.87 -9.47 -18.20
C LEU A 305 5.72 -8.83 -19.01
N GLY A 306 5.28 -7.62 -18.62
CA GLY A 306 4.34 -6.80 -19.39
C GLY A 306 2.88 -7.18 -19.19
N ASN A 307 1.99 -6.25 -19.56
CA ASN A 307 0.54 -6.32 -19.38
C ASN A 307 -0.17 -7.36 -20.27
N GLY A 308 0.57 -8.31 -20.87
CA GLY A 308 0.05 -9.27 -21.85
C GLY A 308 -0.67 -10.47 -21.25
N THR A 309 -0.62 -10.64 -19.92
CA THR A 309 -1.33 -11.69 -19.19
C THR A 309 -2.01 -11.08 -17.97
N GLU A 310 -3.29 -11.39 -17.75
CA GLU A 310 -4.15 -10.84 -16.68
C GLU A 310 -3.61 -11.02 -15.24
N SER A 311 -2.54 -11.79 -15.05
CA SER A 311 -1.92 -12.12 -13.76
C SER A 311 -0.53 -11.51 -13.53
N ALA A 312 -0.09 -10.57 -14.39
CA ALA A 312 1.15 -9.81 -14.19
C ALA A 312 0.86 -8.43 -13.58
N GLY A 313 1.73 -7.96 -12.68
CA GLY A 313 1.60 -6.64 -12.04
C GLY A 313 1.63 -6.70 -10.51
N HIS A 314 1.55 -5.53 -9.87
CA HIS A 314 1.49 -5.44 -8.42
C HIS A 314 0.02 -5.50 -7.96
N ILE A 315 -0.51 -6.72 -7.90
CA ILE A 315 -1.89 -7.06 -7.53
C ILE A 315 -1.91 -8.19 -6.49
N SER A 316 -3.03 -8.38 -5.79
CA SER A 316 -3.21 -9.39 -4.73
C SER A 316 -2.95 -10.82 -5.22
N ASP A 317 -3.35 -11.12 -6.44
CA ASP A 317 -3.30 -12.50 -6.97
C ASP A 317 -1.90 -12.89 -7.45
N ASN A 318 -1.02 -11.89 -7.58
CA ASN A 318 0.34 -12.05 -8.04
C ASN A 318 1.37 -11.87 -6.91
N ILE A 319 0.96 -11.88 -5.64
CA ILE A 319 1.85 -11.69 -4.49
C ILE A 319 1.73 -12.86 -3.50
N SER A 320 2.84 -13.29 -2.92
CA SER A 320 2.82 -14.32 -1.87
C SER A 320 4.05 -14.27 -0.98
N TRP A 321 3.94 -14.90 0.19
CA TRP A 321 5.10 -15.29 1.00
C TRP A 321 5.83 -16.48 0.37
N ILE A 322 7.15 -16.36 0.28
CA ILE A 322 8.03 -17.33 -0.35
C ILE A 322 9.16 -17.64 0.62
N SER A 323 9.46 -18.92 0.82
CA SER A 323 10.62 -19.36 1.59
C SER A 323 11.93 -18.91 0.93
N ALA A 324 13.03 -18.82 1.68
CA ALA A 324 14.32 -18.47 1.10
C ALA A 324 14.73 -19.42 -0.04
N ASN A 325 14.47 -20.72 0.10
CA ASN A 325 14.74 -21.69 -0.97
C ASN A 325 13.82 -21.46 -2.16
N GLY A 326 12.53 -21.24 -1.93
CA GLY A 326 11.60 -20.89 -2.99
C GLY A 326 12.03 -19.65 -3.78
N ASN A 327 12.49 -18.60 -3.11
CA ASN A 327 12.95 -17.38 -3.76
C ASN A 327 14.22 -17.60 -4.59
N ARG A 328 15.18 -18.39 -4.08
CA ARG A 328 16.40 -18.76 -4.82
C ARG A 328 16.08 -19.58 -6.07
N ILE A 329 15.14 -20.53 -5.96
CA ILE A 329 14.69 -21.36 -7.08
C ILE A 329 13.96 -20.52 -8.13
N GLN A 330 13.08 -19.60 -7.69
CA GLN A 330 12.28 -18.80 -8.60
C GLN A 330 13.14 -17.85 -9.45
N GLY A 331 14.05 -17.11 -8.80
CA GLY A 331 14.85 -16.09 -9.49
C GLY A 331 13.98 -15.10 -10.27
N SER A 332 14.18 -15.03 -11.59
CA SER A 332 13.41 -14.16 -12.50
C SER A 332 12.30 -14.88 -13.28
N LEU A 333 12.04 -16.16 -12.98
CA LEU A 333 11.05 -16.96 -13.68
C LEU A 333 9.63 -16.70 -13.15
N SER A 334 8.64 -16.83 -14.03
CA SER A 334 7.25 -16.98 -13.62
C SER A 334 7.03 -18.32 -12.92
N LEU A 335 6.01 -18.42 -12.08
CA LEU A 335 5.65 -19.65 -11.38
C LEU A 335 5.44 -20.83 -12.35
N LYS A 336 4.82 -20.58 -13.51
CA LYS A 336 4.66 -21.60 -14.57
C LYS A 336 6.02 -22.09 -15.07
N ASN A 337 6.96 -21.18 -15.35
CA ASN A 337 8.28 -21.53 -15.86
C ASN A 337 9.12 -22.26 -14.80
N VAL A 338 8.98 -21.90 -13.52
CA VAL A 338 9.61 -22.64 -12.41
C VAL A 338 9.13 -24.09 -12.37
N ARG A 339 7.81 -24.32 -12.44
CA ARG A 339 7.25 -25.68 -12.43
C ARG A 339 7.73 -26.52 -13.60
N VAL A 340 7.76 -25.94 -14.80
CA VAL A 340 8.31 -26.62 -15.99
C VAL A 340 9.80 -26.94 -15.82
N LEU A 341 10.57 -26.01 -15.24
CA LEU A 341 12.00 -26.21 -14.98
C LEU A 341 12.22 -27.36 -13.99
N ILE A 342 11.49 -27.39 -12.87
CA ILE A 342 11.57 -28.45 -11.86
C ILE A 342 11.26 -29.82 -12.49
N GLN A 343 10.18 -29.92 -13.27
CA GLN A 343 9.82 -31.15 -13.97
C GLN A 343 10.92 -31.61 -14.94
N ARG A 344 11.52 -30.68 -15.69
CA ARG A 344 12.63 -30.99 -16.59
C ARG A 344 13.87 -31.48 -15.84
N ILE A 345 14.22 -30.83 -14.71
CA ILE A 345 15.35 -31.24 -13.87
C ILE A 345 15.13 -32.65 -13.33
N SER A 346 13.95 -32.94 -12.76
CA SER A 346 13.60 -34.27 -12.24
C SER A 346 13.75 -35.35 -13.31
N LYS A 347 13.19 -35.15 -14.51
CA LYS A 347 13.32 -36.10 -15.63
C LYS A 347 14.78 -36.34 -16.04
N ASN A 348 15.63 -35.33 -15.97
CA ASN A 348 17.05 -35.49 -16.27
C ASN A 348 17.74 -36.32 -15.18
N TYR A 349 17.43 -36.11 -13.91
CA TYR A 349 17.97 -36.90 -12.81
C TYR A 349 17.56 -38.37 -12.92
N ASP A 350 16.29 -38.65 -13.27
CA ASP A 350 15.82 -40.02 -13.55
C ASP A 350 16.60 -40.65 -14.69
N LYS A 351 16.72 -39.95 -15.82
CA LYS A 351 17.42 -40.43 -17.01
C LYS A 351 18.89 -40.75 -16.75
N HIS A 352 19.54 -39.99 -15.88
CA HIS A 352 20.96 -40.13 -15.59
C HIS A 352 21.28 -40.94 -14.32
N GLY A 353 20.27 -41.32 -13.53
CA GLY A 353 20.48 -42.01 -12.26
C GLY A 353 21.22 -41.17 -11.22
N TRP A 354 21.02 -39.84 -11.23
CA TRP A 354 21.74 -38.90 -10.36
C TRP A 354 21.07 -38.67 -9.00
N TRP A 355 19.96 -39.34 -8.74
CA TRP A 355 19.37 -39.29 -7.40
C TRP A 355 20.36 -39.83 -6.38
N PRO A 356 20.48 -39.19 -5.20
CA PRO A 356 21.24 -39.76 -4.10
C PRO A 356 20.71 -41.18 -3.85
N GLN A 357 21.61 -42.17 -3.78
CA GLN A 357 21.23 -43.46 -3.23
C GLN A 357 20.80 -43.21 -1.79
N ALA A 358 19.64 -43.73 -1.39
CA ALA A 358 19.22 -43.64 0.00
C ALA A 358 20.36 -44.21 0.85
N ALA A 359 20.88 -43.40 1.76
CA ALA A 359 21.77 -43.91 2.79
C ALA A 359 20.87 -44.74 3.72
N ASP A 360 21.10 -46.05 3.76
CA ASP A 360 20.43 -46.98 4.69
C ASP A 360 20.67 -46.61 6.16
#